data_AF-A0A8T7K2Z6-F1
#
_entry.id   AF-A0A8T7K2Z6-F1
#
_cell.length_a   1.000
_cell.length_b   1.000
_cell.length_c   1.000
_cell.angle_alpha   90.00
_cell.angle_beta   90.00
_cell.angle_gamma   90.00
#
_symmetry.space_group_name_H-M   'P 1'
#
loop_
_entity.id
_entity.type
_entity.pdbx_description
1 polymer ?
#
loop_
_entity_poly.entity_id
_entity_poly.type
_entity_poly.pdbx_seq_one_letter_code
_entity_poly.pdbx_strand_id
1 'polypeptide(L)'
;MGRRSREYAAEWRLAMTQNDLDRAIHFEQLLMTSLTQIERRVYNLCHIRATVTARDIAAASSPPIRRENVHRTLEALCVYGLVKKVGKQPLGKTFGDVYEVAK
;
A
#
# COMPACT_ATOMS: atom_id res chain seq x y z
N MET A 1 -6.97 10.31 11.37
CA MET A 1 -7.64 9.74 10.17
C MET A 1 -7.31 8.25 9.90
N GLY A 2 -6.72 7.47 10.82
CA GLY A 2 -6.32 6.07 10.54
C GLY A 2 -7.28 4.95 10.98
N ARG A 3 -8.35 5.25 11.73
CA ARG A 3 -9.24 4.22 12.32
C ARG A 3 -10.17 3.59 11.28
N ARG A 4 -10.79 4.42 10.44
CA ARG A 4 -11.73 3.99 9.38
C ARG A 4 -11.06 3.16 8.28
N SER A 5 -9.85 3.52 7.85
CA SER A 5 -9.11 2.74 6.85
C SER A 5 -8.76 1.33 7.34
N ARG A 6 -8.51 1.14 8.65
CA ARG A 6 -8.29 -0.20 9.22
C ARG A 6 -9.58 -1.03 9.27
N GLU A 7 -10.70 -0.39 9.60
CA GLU A 7 -12.01 -1.04 9.62
C GLU A 7 -12.43 -1.47 8.21
N TYR A 8 -12.34 -0.58 7.22
CA TYR A 8 -12.63 -0.91 5.83
C TYR A 8 -11.69 -1.98 5.26
N ALA A 9 -10.41 -1.95 5.63
CA ALA A 9 -9.46 -2.99 5.25
C ALA A 9 -9.75 -4.36 5.89
N ALA A 10 -10.31 -4.38 7.11
CA ALA A 10 -10.72 -5.63 7.75
C ALA A 10 -11.97 -6.20 7.05
N GLU A 11 -12.97 -5.36 6.79
CA GLU A 11 -14.19 -5.74 6.07
C GLU A 11 -13.89 -6.19 4.62
N TRP A 12 -12.97 -5.51 3.93
CA TRP A 12 -12.53 -5.91 2.59
C TRP A 12 -11.89 -7.31 2.59
N ARG A 13 -10.98 -7.59 3.52
CA ARG A 13 -10.36 -8.92 3.65
C ARG A 13 -11.38 -10.00 4.04
N LEU A 14 -12.34 -9.65 4.89
CA LEU A 14 -13.43 -10.56 5.26
C LEU A 14 -14.28 -10.90 4.03
N ALA A 15 -14.67 -9.89 3.24
CA ALA A 15 -15.43 -10.07 2.01
C ALA A 15 -14.68 -10.93 0.99
N MET A 16 -13.37 -10.69 0.80
CA MET A 16 -12.51 -11.53 -0.05
C MET A 16 -12.47 -12.99 0.43
N THR A 17 -12.41 -13.22 1.75
CA THR A 17 -12.41 -14.57 2.34
C THR A 17 -13.77 -15.26 2.16
N GLN A 18 -14.85 -14.49 2.18
CA GLN A 18 -16.22 -14.97 1.96
C GLN A 18 -16.58 -15.10 0.48
N ASN A 19 -15.67 -14.74 -0.43
CA ASN A 19 -15.89 -14.69 -1.88
C ASN A 19 -17.06 -13.76 -2.26
N ASP A 20 -17.35 -12.77 -1.41
CA ASP A 20 -18.38 -11.74 -1.62
C ASP A 20 -17.74 -10.56 -2.35
N LEU A 21 -17.76 -10.65 -3.68
CA LEU A 21 -17.09 -9.69 -4.56
C LEU A 21 -17.74 -8.30 -4.50
N ASP A 22 -19.06 -8.21 -4.42
CA ASP A 22 -19.77 -6.92 -4.34
C ASP A 22 -19.36 -6.15 -3.09
N ARG A 23 -19.32 -6.85 -1.95
CA ARG A 23 -18.87 -6.27 -0.69
C ARG A 23 -17.39 -5.93 -0.71
N ALA A 24 -16.56 -6.76 -1.36
CA ALA A 24 -15.15 -6.47 -1.54
C ALA A 24 -14.94 -5.18 -2.35
N ILE A 25 -15.62 -5.02 -3.50
CA ILE A 25 -15.55 -3.81 -4.33
C ILE A 25 -16.02 -2.58 -3.53
N HIS A 26 -17.12 -2.71 -2.77
CA HIS A 26 -17.63 -1.62 -1.95
C HIS A 26 -16.60 -1.15 -0.90
N PHE A 27 -16.04 -2.07 -0.12
CA PHE A 27 -15.07 -1.73 0.91
C PHE A 27 -13.72 -1.30 0.34
N GLU A 28 -13.31 -1.81 -0.82
CA GLU A 28 -12.15 -1.32 -1.55
C GLU A 28 -12.33 0.17 -1.94
N GLN A 29 -13.49 0.54 -2.49
CA GLN A 29 -13.78 1.93 -2.84
C GLN A 29 -13.79 2.85 -1.62
N LEU A 30 -14.39 2.42 -0.51
CA LEU A 30 -14.38 3.16 0.76
C LEU A 30 -12.97 3.32 1.31
N LEU A 31 -12.16 2.25 1.27
CA LEU A 31 -10.77 2.25 1.68
C LEU A 31 -9.95 3.22 0.83
N MET A 32 -10.08 3.18 -0.49
CA MET A 32 -9.42 4.10 -1.41
C MET A 32 -9.77 5.56 -1.13
N THR A 33 -11.03 5.83 -0.77
CA THR A 33 -11.51 7.18 -0.43
C THR A 33 -11.03 7.64 0.95
N SER A 34 -10.80 6.70 1.88
CA SER A 34 -10.30 7.02 3.22
C SER A 34 -8.77 7.17 3.30
N LEU A 35 -8.03 6.78 2.26
CA LEU A 35 -6.58 7.02 2.17
C LEU A 35 -6.27 8.52 2.11
N THR A 36 -5.22 8.91 2.80
CA THR A 36 -4.62 10.25 2.65
C THR A 36 -4.03 10.42 1.24
N GLN A 37 -3.83 11.66 0.82
CA GLN A 37 -3.20 11.95 -0.48
C GLN A 37 -1.81 11.30 -0.64
N ILE A 38 -1.05 11.20 0.45
CA ILE A 38 0.27 10.55 0.45
C ILE A 38 0.12 9.04 0.28
N GLU A 39 -0.77 8.40 1.03
CA GLU A 39 -1.05 6.96 0.92
C GLU A 39 -1.53 6.58 -0.47
N ARG A 40 -2.48 7.34 -1.04
CA ARG A 40 -2.99 7.09 -2.40
C ARG A 40 -1.88 7.22 -3.44
N ARG A 41 -0.98 8.21 -3.30
CA ARG A 41 0.16 8.37 -4.22
C ARG A 41 1.15 7.22 -4.13
N VAL A 42 1.50 6.79 -2.92
CA VAL A 42 2.38 5.63 -2.71
C VAL A 42 1.74 4.36 -3.27
N TYR A 43 0.45 4.13 -3.00
CA TYR A 43 -0.30 3.01 -3.54
C TYR A 43 -0.31 3.00 -5.07
N ASN A 44 -0.60 4.13 -5.72
CA ASN A 44 -0.58 4.24 -7.18
C ASN A 44 0.81 3.93 -7.76
N LEU A 45 1.89 4.38 -7.12
CA LEU A 45 3.24 4.06 -7.54
C LEU A 45 3.55 2.57 -7.40
N CYS A 46 3.05 1.91 -6.36
CA CYS A 46 3.10 0.45 -6.22
C CYS A 46 2.24 -0.24 -7.29
N HIS A 47 1.09 0.30 -7.67
CA HIS A 47 0.21 -0.30 -8.65
C HIS A 47 0.79 -0.27 -10.07
N ILE A 48 1.49 0.81 -10.43
CA ILE A 48 2.12 0.95 -11.75
C ILE A 48 3.32 0.01 -11.92
N ARG A 49 4.01 -0.34 -10.84
CA ARG A 49 5.25 -1.11 -10.86
C ARG A 49 5.04 -2.42 -10.11
N ALA A 50 5.15 -3.54 -10.81
CA ALA A 50 4.90 -4.88 -10.26
C ALA A 50 5.57 -5.10 -8.88
N THR A 51 6.84 -4.73 -8.75
CA THR A 51 7.61 -4.73 -7.50
C THR A 51 8.30 -3.39 -7.29
N VAL A 52 8.23 -2.82 -6.08
CA VAL A 52 8.86 -1.53 -5.75
C VAL A 52 9.56 -1.54 -4.40
N THR A 53 10.64 -0.76 -4.31
CA THR A 53 11.25 -0.44 -3.01
C THR A 53 10.84 0.95 -2.53
N ALA A 54 10.96 1.21 -1.22
CA ALA A 54 10.73 2.55 -0.68
C ALA A 54 11.64 3.63 -1.30
N ARG A 55 12.84 3.24 -1.75
CA ARG A 55 13.77 4.14 -2.46
C ARG A 55 13.21 4.53 -3.82
N ASP A 56 12.67 3.56 -4.56
CA ASP A 56 12.10 3.79 -5.89
C ASP A 56 10.87 4.69 -5.83
N ILE A 57 10.02 4.50 -4.82
CA ILE A 57 8.84 5.33 -4.59
C ILE A 57 9.25 6.76 -4.22
N ALA A 58 10.23 6.92 -3.31
CA ALA A 58 10.72 8.24 -2.94
C ALA A 58 11.31 8.98 -4.17
N ALA A 59 12.05 8.27 -5.03
CA ALA A 59 12.61 8.84 -6.26
C ALA A 59 11.56 9.15 -7.34
N ALA A 60 10.51 8.32 -7.46
CA ALA A 60 9.43 8.51 -8.42
C ALA A 60 8.37 9.52 -7.95
N SER A 61 8.37 9.89 -6.67
CA SER A 61 7.38 10.81 -6.12
C SER A 61 7.65 12.26 -6.54
N SER A 62 6.67 12.89 -7.19
CA SER A 62 6.66 14.33 -7.46
C SER A 62 5.34 14.96 -6.97
N PRO A 63 5.36 15.86 -5.96
CA PRO A 63 6.53 16.36 -5.23
C PRO A 63 7.23 15.29 -4.38
N PRO A 64 8.52 15.50 -4.02
CA PRO A 64 9.33 14.53 -3.29
C PRO A 64 8.76 14.19 -1.92
N ILE A 65 8.64 12.90 -1.63
CA ILE A 65 8.26 12.37 -0.32
C ILE A 65 9.52 11.90 0.40
N ARG A 66 9.71 12.32 1.66
CA ARG A 66 10.83 11.82 2.49
C ARG A 66 10.75 10.30 2.61
N ARG A 67 11.90 9.63 2.50
CA ARG A 67 12.00 8.17 2.54
C ARG A 67 11.38 7.55 3.80
N GLU A 68 11.54 8.20 4.96
CA GLU A 68 10.93 7.76 6.22
C GLU A 68 9.39 7.75 6.15
N ASN A 69 8.80 8.77 5.53
CA ASN A 69 7.35 8.84 5.34
C ASN A 69 6.88 7.75 4.36
N VAL A 70 7.64 7.47 3.31
CA VAL A 70 7.35 6.37 2.39
C VAL A 70 7.34 5.03 3.12
N HIS A 71 8.33 4.76 3.98
CA HIS A 71 8.36 3.54 4.79
C HIS A 71 7.13 3.42 5.70
N ARG A 72 6.79 4.47 6.46
CA ARG A 72 5.58 4.48 7.31
C ARG A 72 4.31 4.27 6.52
N THR A 73 4.21 4.90 5.35
CA THR A 73 3.05 4.75 4.46
C THR A 73 2.95 3.34 3.89
N LEU A 74 4.06 2.73 3.46
CA LEU A 74 4.08 1.34 3.01
C LEU A 74 3.68 0.38 4.13
N GLU A 75 4.17 0.59 5.36
CA GLU A 75 3.73 -0.18 6.52
C GLU A 75 2.22 -0.05 6.77
N ALA A 76 1.67 1.18 6.68
CA ALA A 76 0.24 1.40 6.80
C ALA A 76 -0.57 0.68 5.70
N LEU A 77 -0.14 0.78 4.44
CA LEU A 77 -0.76 0.09 3.30
C LEU A 77 -0.66 -1.44 3.44
N CYS A 78 0.42 -1.95 4.02
CA CYS A 78 0.55 -3.36 4.39
C CYS A 78 -0.47 -3.78 5.46
N VAL A 79 -0.66 -2.95 6.49
CA VAL A 79 -1.68 -3.19 7.51
C VAL A 79 -3.10 -3.16 6.92
N TYR A 80 -3.32 -2.32 5.91
CA TYR A 80 -4.59 -2.28 5.16
C TYR A 80 -4.75 -3.46 4.20
N GLY A 81 -3.71 -4.27 3.98
CA GLY A 81 -3.74 -5.39 3.07
C GLY A 81 -3.71 -5.01 1.59
N LEU A 82 -3.49 -3.73 1.27
CA LEU A 82 -3.42 -3.23 -0.12
C LEU A 82 -2.09 -3.54 -0.78
N VAL A 83 -1.04 -3.67 0.03
CA VAL A 83 0.33 -3.92 -0.39
C VAL A 83 0.87 -5.06 0.47
N LYS A 84 1.73 -5.90 -0.08
CA LYS A 84 2.43 -6.97 0.65
C LYS A 84 3.93 -6.84 0.45
N LYS A 85 4.69 -7.11 1.51
CA LYS A 85 6.14 -7.25 1.42
C LYS A 85 6.45 -8.64 0.87
N VAL A 86 7.14 -8.70 -0.27
CA VAL A 86 7.44 -9.95 -0.97
C VAL A 86 8.88 -10.39 -0.85
N GLY A 87 9.78 -9.52 -0.40
CA GLY A 87 11.18 -9.87 -0.25
C GLY A 87 12.07 -8.70 0.09
N LYS A 88 13.37 -8.90 -0.18
CA LYS A 88 14.43 -7.92 0.00
C LYS A 88 15.31 -7.90 -1.24
N GLN A 89 15.64 -6.71 -1.73
CA GLN A 89 16.53 -6.51 -2.86
C GLN A 89 17.84 -5.84 -2.40
N PRO A 90 19.01 -6.29 -2.88
CA PRO A 90 20.26 -5.60 -2.59
C PRO A 90 20.29 -4.21 -3.27
N LEU A 91 20.43 -3.17 -2.45
CA LEU A 91 20.64 -1.78 -2.84
C LEU A 91 22.07 -1.37 -2.48
N GLY A 92 23.05 -1.97 -3.16
CA GLY A 92 24.48 -1.76 -2.89
C GLY A 92 24.92 -2.43 -1.58
N LYS A 93 25.38 -1.65 -0.59
CA LYS A 93 25.81 -2.17 0.73
C LYS A 93 24.65 -2.49 1.69
N THR A 94 23.41 -2.26 1.29
CA THR A 94 22.21 -2.43 2.14
C THR A 94 21.15 -3.22 1.41
N PHE A 95 20.19 -3.81 2.14
CA PHE A 95 19.00 -4.42 1.56
C PHE A 95 17.81 -3.49 1.69
N GLY A 96 17.04 -3.33 0.61
CA GLY A 96 15.75 -2.64 0.61
C GLY A 96 14.61 -3.64 0.64
N ASP A 97 13.56 -3.36 1.41
CA ASP A 97 12.33 -4.14 1.37
C ASP A 97 11.59 -3.91 0.04
N VAL A 98 11.12 -5.00 -0.55
CA VAL A 98 10.37 -5.01 -1.81
C VAL A 98 8.90 -5.26 -1.51
N TYR A 99 8.06 -4.44 -2.12
CA TYR A 99 6.62 -4.42 -1.93
C TYR A 99 5.90 -4.64 -3.27
N GLU A 100 4.77 -5.33 -3.23
CA GLU A 100 3.86 -5.55 -4.36
C GLU A 100 2.43 -5.21 -3.94
N VAL A 101 1.56 -4.84 -4.88
CA VAL A 101 0.13 -4.70 -4.61
C VAL A 101 -0.47 -6.08 -4.32
N ALA A 102 -1.31 -6.16 -3.30
CA ALA A 102 -2.09 -7.36 -3.02
C ALA A 102 -3.18 -7.49 -4.08
N LYS A 103 -3.11 -8.57 -4.88
CA LYS A 103 -4.14 -9.01 -5.82
C LYS A 103 -4.75 -10.30 -5.30
#